data_AF-A0AAP3DJ73-F1
#
_entry.id   AF-A0AAP3DJ73-F1
#
_cell.length_a   1.000
_cell.length_b   1.000
_cell.length_c   1.000
_cell.angle_alpha   90.00
_cell.angle_beta   90.00
_cell.angle_gamma   90.00
#
_symmetry.space_group_name_H-M   'P 1'
#
loop_
_entity.id
_entity.type
_entity.pdbx_description
1 polymer ?
#
loop_
_entity_poly.entity_id
_entity_poly.type
_entity_poly.pdbx_seq_one_letter_code
_entity_poly.pdbx_strand_id
1 'polypeptide(L)'
;MTEQQIIVTLATKVMGWKRYQETDFWFGDNGNLFNSSFWNPMENIADAWMIVEKFKNGDPILRAKFAVLLPVLIYEIEPKDICKAAMKVVEQGGSNSEKGLRVQNHSEHLLG
;
A
#
# COMPACT_ATOMS: atom_id res chain seq x y z
N MET A 1 9.76 -0.95 -12.78
CA MET A 1 8.52 -0.16 -12.58
C MET A 1 8.89 1.31 -12.71
N THR A 2 8.10 2.14 -13.39
CA THR A 2 8.34 3.59 -13.44
C THR A 2 7.92 4.25 -12.13
N GLU A 3 8.42 5.45 -11.81
CA GLU A 3 8.00 6.17 -10.60
C GLU A 3 6.48 6.40 -10.58
N GLN A 4 5.88 6.77 -11.72
CA GLN A 4 4.43 6.91 -11.82
C GLN A 4 3.68 5.61 -11.53
N GLN A 5 4.18 4.47 -12.00
CA GLN A 5 3.57 3.17 -11.70
C GLN A 5 3.69 2.82 -10.21
N ILE A 6 4.81 3.18 -9.56
CA ILE A 6 4.99 3.01 -8.12
C ILE A 6 3.97 3.87 -7.37
N ILE A 7 3.85 5.15 -7.70
CA ILE A 7 2.90 6.08 -7.07
C ILE A 7 1.46 5.55 -7.20
N VAL A 8 1.05 5.14 -8.40
CA VAL A 8 -0.28 4.55 -8.64
C VAL A 8 -0.49 3.27 -7.83
N THR A 9 0.53 2.42 -7.72
CA THR A 9 0.46 1.19 -6.92
C THR A 9 0.34 1.50 -5.44
N LEU A 10 1.12 2.47 -4.92
CA LEU A 10 1.03 2.90 -3.53
C LEU A 10 -0.35 3.49 -3.21
N ALA A 11 -0.87 4.38 -4.06
CA ALA A 11 -2.22 4.94 -3.89
C ALA A 11 -3.29 3.84 -3.82
N THR A 12 -3.26 2.88 -4.75
CA THR A 12 -4.33 1.87 -4.85
C THR A 12 -4.17 0.71 -3.87
N LYS A 13 -2.95 0.18 -3.67
CA LYS A 13 -2.70 -1.04 -2.89
C LYS A 13 -2.34 -0.78 -1.44
N VAL A 14 -1.72 0.37 -1.14
CA VAL A 14 -1.33 0.72 0.23
C VAL A 14 -2.35 1.66 0.83
N MET A 15 -2.64 2.78 0.16
CA MET A 15 -3.59 3.75 0.67
C MET A 15 -5.04 3.29 0.50
N GLY A 16 -5.33 2.44 -0.50
CA GLY A 16 -6.69 1.98 -0.79
C GLY A 16 -7.53 3.02 -1.55
N TRP A 17 -6.88 4.05 -2.08
CA TRP A 17 -7.53 5.14 -2.80
C TRP A 17 -8.03 4.67 -4.16
N LYS A 18 -9.12 5.30 -4.61
CA LYS A 18 -9.75 4.99 -5.89
C LYS A 18 -9.62 6.17 -6.84
N ARG A 19 -9.10 5.92 -8.03
CA ARG A 19 -9.01 6.93 -9.07
C ARG A 19 -10.41 7.32 -9.55
N TYR A 20 -10.67 8.61 -9.72
CA TYR A 20 -11.90 9.11 -10.32
C TYR A 20 -11.75 9.16 -11.83
N GLN A 21 -12.35 8.18 -12.50
CA GLN A 21 -12.28 8.03 -13.97
C GLN A 21 -10.81 8.05 -14.45
N GLU A 22 -10.56 8.53 -15.67
CA GLU A 22 -9.22 8.70 -16.24
C GLU A 22 -8.64 10.09 -15.94
N THR A 23 -8.91 10.64 -14.75
CA THR A 23 -8.43 11.97 -14.34
C THR A 23 -7.29 11.89 -13.31
N ASP A 24 -6.72 13.03 -12.93
CA ASP A 24 -5.75 13.12 -11.83
C ASP A 24 -6.42 13.20 -10.45
N PHE A 25 -7.74 13.09 -10.36
CA PHE A 25 -8.47 13.13 -9.10
C PHE A 25 -8.68 11.73 -8.50
N TRP A 26 -8.64 11.64 -7.17
CA TRP A 26 -8.73 10.40 -6.41
C TRP A 26 -9.60 10.58 -5.17
N PHE A 27 -10.27 9.51 -4.77
CA PHE A 27 -10.98 9.43 -3.49
C PHE A 27 -10.05 8.88 -2.41
N GLY A 28 -9.85 9.68 -1.37
CA GLY A 28 -9.13 9.29 -0.16
C GLY A 28 -9.96 8.35 0.73
N ASP A 29 -9.37 7.89 1.83
CA ASP A 29 -10.05 7.00 2.80
C ASP A 29 -11.29 7.63 3.43
N ASN A 30 -11.31 8.96 3.55
CA ASN A 30 -12.44 9.74 4.06
C ASN A 30 -13.54 9.99 3.00
N GLY A 31 -13.38 9.46 1.78
CA GLY A 31 -14.29 9.70 0.66
C GLY A 31 -14.14 11.06 0.00
N ASN A 32 -13.20 11.91 0.44
CA ASN A 32 -12.97 13.21 -0.17
C ASN A 32 -12.22 13.04 -1.49
N LEU A 33 -12.68 13.80 -2.49
CA LEU A 33 -12.00 13.93 -3.78
C LEU A 33 -10.84 14.92 -3.64
N PHE A 34 -9.66 14.54 -4.09
CA PHE A 34 -8.49 15.42 -4.12
C PHE A 34 -7.69 15.20 -5.41
N ASN A 35 -6.88 16.20 -5.79
CA ASN A 35 -5.99 16.08 -6.94
C ASN A 35 -4.70 15.39 -6.53
N SER A 36 -4.44 14.22 -7.13
CA SER A 36 -3.25 13.40 -6.85
C SER A 36 -1.95 13.96 -7.40
N SER A 37 -1.98 14.96 -8.29
CA SER A 37 -0.76 15.62 -8.74
C SER A 37 -0.01 16.33 -7.60
N PHE A 38 -0.69 16.57 -6.48
CA PHE A 38 -0.10 17.11 -5.25
C PHE A 38 0.47 16.05 -4.33
N TRP A 39 0.36 14.75 -4.66
CA TRP A 39 0.88 13.66 -3.85
C TRP A 39 2.01 12.94 -4.59
N ASN A 40 3.25 13.25 -4.21
CA ASN A 40 4.46 12.67 -4.78
C ASN A 40 5.35 12.06 -3.68
N PRO A 41 5.01 10.86 -3.17
CA PRO A 41 5.74 10.22 -2.08
C PRO A 41 7.16 9.77 -2.46
N MET A 42 7.54 9.81 -3.74
CA MET A 42 8.92 9.49 -4.17
C MET A 42 9.90 10.63 -3.90
N GLU A 43 9.40 11.87 -3.82
CA GLU A 43 10.23 13.09 -3.72
C GLU A 43 9.85 13.95 -2.52
N ASN A 44 8.66 13.77 -1.94
CA ASN A 44 8.18 14.52 -0.78
C ASN A 44 8.08 13.61 0.45
N ILE A 45 8.81 13.97 1.52
CA ILE A 45 8.85 13.19 2.75
C ILE A 45 7.52 13.19 3.52
N ALA A 46 6.74 14.27 3.46
CA ALA A 46 5.43 14.33 4.12
C ALA A 46 4.44 13.37 3.44
N ASP A 47 4.44 13.36 2.10
CA ASP A 47 3.62 12.42 1.32
C ASP A 47 4.03 10.97 1.57
N ALA A 48 5.34 10.70 1.65
CA ALA A 48 5.85 9.39 2.01
C ALA A 48 5.45 9.00 3.44
N TRP A 49 5.44 9.94 4.38
CA TRP A 49 5.07 9.67 5.76
C TRP A 49 3.60 9.22 5.91
N MET A 50 2.70 9.67 5.03
CA MET A 50 1.32 9.17 5.00
C MET A 50 1.27 7.64 4.82
N ILE A 51 2.22 7.05 4.09
CA ILE A 51 2.33 5.60 3.92
C ILE A 51 2.74 4.94 5.24
N VAL A 52 3.68 5.54 5.97
CA VAL A 52 4.09 5.06 7.30
C VAL A 52 2.89 5.07 8.26
N GLU A 53 2.11 6.15 8.26
CA GLU A 53 0.90 6.25 9.08
C GLU A 53 -0.15 5.21 8.70
N LYS A 54 -0.34 4.96 7.41
CA LYS A 54 -1.26 3.93 6.91
C LYS A 54 -0.88 2.54 7.45
N PHE A 55 0.40 2.16 7.38
CA PHE A 55 0.84 0.88 7.96
C PHE A 55 0.77 0.86 9.49
N LYS A 56 1.13 1.96 10.16
CA LYS A 56 1.10 2.07 11.63
C LYS A 56 -0.31 1.81 12.19
N ASN A 57 -1.33 2.34 11.51
CA ASN A 57 -2.74 2.27 11.91
C ASN A 57 -3.52 1.12 11.25
N GLY A 58 -2.87 0.34 10.38
CA GLY A 58 -3.48 -0.73 9.60
C GLY A 58 -3.29 -2.12 10.18
N ASP A 59 -3.30 -3.12 9.28
CA ASP A 59 -3.14 -4.54 9.61
C ASP A 59 -1.82 -4.80 10.39
N PRO A 60 -1.87 -5.46 11.57
CA PRO A 60 -0.68 -5.69 12.39
C PRO A 60 0.42 -6.53 11.73
N ILE A 61 0.06 -7.47 10.85
CA ILE A 61 1.02 -8.32 10.12
C ILE A 61 1.73 -7.49 9.05
N LEU A 62 0.98 -6.71 8.28
CA LEU A 62 1.56 -5.82 7.27
C LEU A 62 2.44 -4.75 7.93
N ARG A 63 2.00 -4.20 9.06
CA ARG A 63 2.80 -3.27 9.88
C ARG A 63 4.13 -3.87 10.30
N ALA A 64 4.14 -5.11 10.80
CA ALA A 64 5.37 -5.79 11.21
C ALA A 64 6.31 -6.02 10.03
N LYS A 65 5.79 -6.47 8.88
CA LYS A 65 6.58 -6.65 7.66
C LYS A 65 7.19 -5.32 7.18
N PHE A 66 6.39 -4.26 7.18
CA PHE A 66 6.84 -2.93 6.78
C PHE A 66 7.94 -2.40 7.70
N ALA A 67 7.78 -2.52 9.03
CA ALA A 67 8.74 -2.05 10.01
C ALA A 67 10.12 -2.71 9.88
N VAL A 68 10.19 -3.99 9.53
CA VAL A 68 11.46 -4.73 9.29
C VAL A 68 12.19 -4.23 8.04
N LEU A 69 11.47 -3.64 7.10
CA LEU A 69 12.03 -3.16 5.82
C LEU A 69 12.49 -1.70 5.87
N LEU A 70 12.06 -0.94 6.88
CA LEU A 70 12.49 0.44 7.05
C LEU A 70 13.91 0.51 7.63
N PRO A 71 14.69 1.54 7.24
CA PRO A 71 15.96 1.84 7.91
C PRO A 71 15.75 2.06 9.42
N VAL A 72 16.69 1.57 10.22
CA VAL A 72 16.66 1.70 11.69
C VAL A 72 16.88 3.15 12.14
N LEU A 73 17.62 3.93 11.35
CA LEU A 73 17.96 5.31 11.65
C LEU A 73 17.01 6.26 10.93
N ILE A 74 16.07 6.84 11.69
CA ILE A 74 15.03 7.74 11.17
C ILE A 74 15.54 9.04 10.55
N TYR A 75 16.79 9.43 10.84
CA TYR A 75 17.40 10.66 10.31
C TYR A 75 18.08 10.45 8.94
N GLU A 76 18.22 9.20 8.49
CA GLU A 76 18.76 8.84 7.18
C GLU A 76 17.68 8.38 6.20
N ILE A 77 16.41 8.36 6.62
CA ILE A 77 15.34 7.82 5.80
C ILE A 77 14.95 8.79 4.69
N GLU A 78 15.12 8.35 3.44
CA GLU A 78 14.64 9.09 2.28
C GLU A 78 13.19 8.69 1.93
N PRO A 79 12.41 9.57 1.28
CA PRO A 79 11.05 9.23 0.81
C PRO A 79 11.01 7.94 -0.03
N LYS A 80 12.06 7.73 -0.85
CA LYS A 80 12.20 6.54 -1.70
C LYS A 80 12.35 5.25 -0.90
N ASP A 81 12.95 5.29 0.28
CA ASP A 81 13.13 4.08 1.10
C ASP A 81 11.81 3.61 1.71
N ILE A 82 10.97 4.57 2.14
CA ILE A 82 9.60 4.31 2.56
C ILE A 82 8.80 3.67 1.42
N CYS A 83 8.86 4.26 0.22
CA CYS A 83 8.15 3.76 -0.95
C CYS A 83 8.63 2.34 -1.34
N LYS A 84 9.94 2.10 -1.35
CA LYS A 84 10.52 0.77 -1.65
C LYS A 84 10.07 -0.28 -0.63
N ALA A 85 10.08 0.05 0.67
CA ALA A 85 9.62 -0.85 1.71
C ALA A 85 8.14 -1.20 1.54
N ALA A 86 7.29 -0.20 1.28
CA ALA A 86 5.87 -0.41 1.04
C ALA A 86 5.60 -1.29 -0.18
N MET A 87 6.32 -1.08 -1.29
CA MET A 87 6.21 -1.90 -2.49
C MET A 87 6.57 -3.37 -2.22
N LYS A 88 7.64 -3.64 -1.47
CA LYS A 88 8.00 -5.01 -1.07
C LYS A 88 6.90 -5.69 -0.26
N VAL A 89 6.19 -4.95 0.61
CA VAL A 89 5.05 -5.50 1.36
C VAL A 89 3.90 -5.85 0.43
N VAL A 90 3.59 -5.01 -0.56
CA VAL A 90 2.54 -5.27 -1.57
C VAL A 90 2.87 -6.54 -2.38
N GLU A 91 4.11 -6.68 -2.83
CA GLU A 91 4.58 -7.85 -3.58
C GLU A 91 4.47 -9.14 -2.76
N GLN A 92 4.78 -9.08 -1.46
CA GLN A 92 4.68 -10.23 -0.55
C GLN A 92 3.24 -10.54 -0.12
N GLY A 93 2.34 -9.54 -0.11
CA GLY A 93 0.94 -9.69 0.28
C GLY A 93 0.08 -10.36 -0.79
N GLY A 94 0.35 -10.12 -2.07
CA GLY A 94 -0.35 -10.75 -3.20
C GLY A 94 -0.19 -12.28 -3.25
N SER A 95 0.91 -12.81 -2.72
CA SER A 95 1.17 -14.26 -2.69
C SER A 95 0.31 -15.03 -1.67
N ASN A 96 -0.20 -14.35 -0.64
CA ASN A 96 -0.98 -15.00 0.43
C ASN A 96 -2.51 -14.94 0.21
N SER A 97 -3.04 -13.97 -0.55
CA SER A 97 -4.48 -13.89 -0.82
C SER A 97 -4.98 -14.98 -1.77
N GLU A 98 -4.14 -15.47 -2.69
CA GLU A 98 -4.51 -16.57 -3.61
C GLU A 98 -4.56 -17.93 -2.91
N LYS A 99 -3.78 -18.13 -1.84
CA LYS A 99 -3.81 -19.38 -1.06
C LYS A 99 -4.97 -19.43 -0.07
N GLY A 100 -5.46 -18.29 0.43
CA GLY A 100 -6.62 -18.24 1.33
C GLY A 100 -7.95 -18.58 0.65
N LEU A 101 -8.12 -18.17 -0.61
CA LEU A 101 -9.37 -18.40 -1.35
C LEU A 101 -9.53 -19.87 -1.82
N ARG A 102 -8.43 -20.61 -1.97
CA ARG A 102 -8.48 -22.02 -2.44
C ARG A 102 -8.82 -23.02 -1.33
N VAL A 103 -8.70 -22.65 -0.06
CA VAL A 103 -8.98 -23.57 1.06
C VAL A 103 -10.47 -23.61 1.44
N GLN A 104 -11.25 -22.60 1.06
CA GLN A 104 -12.67 -22.53 1.46
C GLN A 104 -13.64 -23.29 0.54
N ASN A 105 -13.22 -23.73 -0.65
CA ASN A 105 -14.12 -24.38 -1.63
C ASN A 105 -14.12 -25.92 -1.59
N HIS A 106 -13.49 -26.56 -0.60
CA HIS A 106 -13.43 -28.03 -0.50
C HIS A 106 -14.19 -28.64 0.69
N SER A 107 -14.93 -27.85 1.48
CA SER A 107 -15.60 -28.33 2.69
C SER A 107 -17.10 -28.59 2.55
N GLU A 108 -17.74 -28.36 1.39
CA GLU A 108 -19.20 -28.49 1.23
C GLU A 108 -19.68 -29.72 0.45
N HIS A 109 -18.90 -30.81 0.36
CA HIS A 109 -19.31 -32.00 -0.41
C HIS A 109 -19.16 -33.34 0.32
N LEU A 110 -19.44 -33.40 1.64
CA LEU A 110 -19.48 -34.66 2.38
C LEU A 110 -20.71 -34.87 3.29
N LEU A 111 -21.80 -34.14 3.08
CA LEU A 111 -23.09 -34.46 3.70
C LEU A 111 -24.21 -34.37 2.67
N GLY A 112 -24.39 -35.46 1.94
CA GLY A 112 -25.51 -35.75 1.05
C GLY A 112 -25.60 -37.25 0.83
#